data_AF-A0A7V1V4I8-F1
#
_entry.id   AF-A0A7V1V4I8-F1
#
_cell.length_a   1.000
_cell.length_b   1.000
_cell.length_c   1.000
_cell.angle_alpha   90.00
_cell.angle_beta   90.00
_cell.angle_gamma   90.00
#
_symmetry.space_group_name_H-M   'P 1'
#
loop_
_entity.id
_entity.type
_entity.pdbx_description
1 polymer ?
#
loop_
_entity_poly.entity_id
_entity_poly.type
_entity_poly.pdbx_seq_one_letter_code
_entity_poly.pdbx_strand_id
1 'polypeptide(L)'
;MGPALDEHERRALARFLHLLEEGAADLQPQADAARAFRGPDGHIVVPVRVSGREPNMGIALLMAQKAEQVYKQTGSRFVLAQHPIQDLSNRLYIWTGEAWKPVAGPAPTG
;
A
#
# COMPACT_ATOMS: atom_id res chain seq x y z
N MET A 1 7.44 -3.98 15.09
CA MET A 1 7.19 -4.61 13.79
C MET A 1 6.27 -5.80 14.01
N GLY A 2 5.20 -5.94 13.22
CA GLY A 2 4.34 -7.11 13.28
C GLY A 2 5.02 -8.38 12.75
N PRO A 3 4.43 -9.57 12.97
CA PRO A 3 4.94 -10.82 12.41
C PRO A 3 4.95 -10.77 10.88
N ALA A 4 5.82 -11.58 10.27
CA ALA A 4 5.85 -11.77 8.82
C ALA A 4 4.49 -12.29 8.32
N LEU A 5 4.12 -11.90 7.09
CA LEU A 5 2.89 -12.36 6.45
C LEU A 5 2.90 -13.88 6.28
N ASP A 6 1.78 -14.55 6.51
CA ASP A 6 1.63 -15.98 6.27
C ASP A 6 1.45 -16.31 4.77
N GLU A 7 1.38 -17.60 4.41
CA GLU A 7 1.24 -18.02 3.00
C GLU A 7 -0.07 -17.55 2.37
N HIS A 8 -1.16 -17.53 3.14
CA HIS A 8 -2.46 -17.07 2.66
C HIS A 8 -2.42 -15.57 2.35
N GLU A 9 -1.88 -14.78 3.27
CA GLU A 9 -1.70 -13.33 3.11
C GLU A 9 -0.76 -12.99 1.95
N ARG A 10 0.34 -13.75 1.76
CA ARG A 10 1.24 -13.56 0.62
C ARG A 10 0.54 -13.79 -0.72
N ARG A 11 -0.32 -14.82 -0.83
CA ARG A 11 -1.12 -15.06 -2.03
C ARG A 11 -2.15 -13.95 -2.26
N ALA A 12 -2.81 -13.50 -1.20
CA ALA A 12 -3.73 -12.37 -1.27
C ALA A 12 -3.01 -11.07 -1.70
N LEU A 13 -1.80 -10.82 -1.18
CA LEU A 13 -0.95 -9.69 -1.55
C LEU A 13 -0.57 -9.75 -3.04
N ALA A 14 -0.10 -10.90 -3.53
CA ALA A 14 0.23 -11.07 -4.95
C ALA A 14 -0.96 -10.76 -5.85
N ARG A 15 -2.17 -11.23 -5.49
CA ARG A 15 -3.40 -10.93 -6.21
C ARG A 15 -3.76 -9.45 -6.18
N PHE A 16 -3.61 -8.82 -5.01
CA PHE A 16 -3.86 -7.39 -4.84
C PHE A 16 -2.93 -6.55 -5.72
N LEU A 17 -1.64 -6.87 -5.76
CA LEU A 17 -0.66 -6.16 -6.58
C LEU A 17 -0.95 -6.30 -8.07
N HIS A 18 -1.30 -7.51 -8.54
CA HIS A 18 -1.70 -7.73 -9.92
C HIS A 18 -2.91 -6.86 -10.33
N LEU A 19 -3.95 -6.82 -9.49
CA LEU A 19 -5.13 -5.98 -9.74
C LEU A 19 -4.83 -4.48 -9.69
N LEU A 20 -3.84 -4.07 -8.89
CA LEU A 20 -3.39 -2.69 -8.81
C LEU A 20 -2.64 -2.28 -10.08
N GLU A 21 -1.73 -3.14 -10.57
CA GLU A 21 -0.99 -2.93 -11.82
C GLU A 21 -1.93 -2.76 -13.03
N GLU A 22 -2.94 -3.62 -13.15
CA GLU A 22 -3.95 -3.51 -14.22
C GLU A 22 -4.72 -2.18 -14.19
N GLY A 23 -5.04 -1.68 -13.00
CA GLY A 23 -5.82 -0.46 -12.83
C GLY A 23 -5.00 0.83 -12.82
N ALA A 24 -3.68 0.74 -12.62
CA ALA A 24 -2.80 1.88 -12.39
C ALA A 24 -1.75 2.07 -13.50
N ALA A 25 -1.96 1.49 -14.68
CA ALA A 25 -1.00 1.51 -15.79
C ALA A 25 -0.45 2.92 -16.10
N ASP A 26 -1.31 3.95 -16.06
CA ASP A 26 -0.92 5.34 -16.33
C ASP A 26 -0.19 6.01 -15.16
N LEU A 27 -0.40 5.52 -13.93
CA LEU A 27 0.11 6.11 -12.69
C LEU A 27 1.42 5.45 -12.22
N GLN A 28 1.71 4.25 -12.70
CA GLN A 28 2.93 3.46 -12.46
C GLN A 28 3.38 3.43 -10.98
N PRO A 29 2.48 3.09 -10.01
CA PRO A 29 2.89 2.88 -8.63
C PRO A 29 3.90 1.72 -8.52
N GLN A 30 4.97 1.90 -7.75
CA GLN A 30 5.93 0.85 -7.49
C GLN A 30 5.72 0.28 -6.09
N ALA A 31 4.96 -0.81 -5.99
CA ALA A 31 4.72 -1.49 -4.73
C ALA A 31 5.92 -2.32 -4.28
N ASP A 32 6.21 -2.27 -2.99
CA ASP A 32 7.30 -3.01 -2.35
C ASP A 32 6.72 -4.13 -1.48
N ALA A 33 6.42 -5.25 -2.14
CA ALA A 33 5.81 -6.42 -1.51
C ALA A 33 6.70 -7.04 -0.42
N ALA A 34 8.03 -6.99 -0.62
CA ALA A 34 9.01 -7.54 0.33
C ALA A 34 9.00 -6.79 1.67
N ARG A 35 8.56 -5.52 1.65
CA ARG A 35 8.48 -4.66 2.83
C ARG A 35 7.04 -4.49 3.32
N ALA A 36 6.10 -5.31 2.84
CA ALA A 36 4.76 -5.36 3.39
C ALA A 36 4.77 -5.93 4.82
N PHE A 37 3.98 -5.34 5.72
CA PHE A 37 3.96 -5.71 7.13
C PHE A 37 2.56 -5.59 7.73
N ARG A 38 2.29 -6.35 8.80
CA ARG A 38 1.03 -6.24 9.52
C ARG A 38 1.06 -5.03 10.47
N GLY A 39 0.11 -4.12 10.28
CA GLY A 39 -0.18 -3.00 11.17
C GLY A 39 -0.90 -3.44 12.46
N PRO A 40 -1.05 -2.52 13.43
CA PRO A 40 -1.63 -2.83 14.74
C PRO A 40 -3.10 -3.29 14.66
N ASP A 41 -3.85 -2.82 13.67
CA ASP A 41 -5.26 -3.16 13.47
C ASP A 41 -5.47 -4.44 12.63
N GLY A 42 -4.42 -5.22 12.38
CA GLY A 42 -4.46 -6.42 11.54
C GLY A 42 -4.46 -6.14 10.03
N HIS A 43 -4.41 -4.88 9.62
CA HIS A 43 -4.23 -4.49 8.22
C HIS A 43 -2.83 -4.86 7.72
N ILE A 44 -2.72 -5.28 6.46
CA ILE A 44 -1.46 -5.48 5.77
C ILE A 44 -1.09 -4.17 5.09
N VAL A 45 -0.07 -3.51 5.62
CA VAL A 45 0.46 -2.26 5.07
C VAL A 45 1.48 -2.60 3.99
N VAL A 46 1.29 -2.06 2.80
CA VAL A 46 2.14 -2.26 1.63
C VAL A 46 2.76 -0.92 1.25
N PRO A 47 4.08 -0.74 1.40
CA PRO A 47 4.74 0.47 0.93
C PRO A 47 4.67 0.58 -0.60
N VAL A 48 4.39 1.78 -1.10
CA VAL A 48 4.32 2.07 -2.55
C VAL A 48 5.01 3.37 -2.84
N ARG A 49 5.95 3.36 -3.79
CA ARG A 49 6.52 4.59 -4.32
C ARG A 49 5.62 5.17 -5.39
N VAL A 50 5.38 6.48 -5.31
CA VAL A 50 4.57 7.23 -6.27
C VAL A 50 5.34 8.43 -6.80
N SER A 51 5.12 8.76 -8.07
CA SER A 51 5.74 9.92 -8.69
C SER A 51 5.20 11.23 -8.10
N GLY A 52 6.06 12.24 -7.98
CA GLY A 52 5.71 13.57 -7.48
C GLY A 52 6.18 13.84 -6.05
N ARG A 53 5.74 14.98 -5.52
CA ARG A 53 6.10 15.50 -4.18
C ARG A 53 5.07 15.16 -3.10
N GLU A 54 3.88 14.74 -3.51
CA GLU A 54 2.74 14.48 -2.62
C GLU A 54 2.13 13.11 -2.93
N PRO A 55 1.43 12.50 -1.97
CA PRO A 55 0.68 11.27 -2.21
C PRO A 55 -0.38 11.46 -3.30
N ASN A 56 -0.58 10.43 -4.11
CA ASN A 56 -1.50 10.46 -5.24
C ASN A 56 -2.89 9.93 -4.84
N MET A 57 -3.91 10.78 -4.97
CA MET A 57 -5.30 10.43 -4.65
C MET A 57 -5.87 9.35 -5.57
N GLY A 58 -5.57 9.40 -6.87
CA GLY A 58 -6.03 8.39 -7.83
C GLY A 58 -5.56 6.98 -7.44
N ILE A 59 -4.29 6.86 -7.03
CA ILE A 59 -3.73 5.60 -6.52
C ILE A 59 -4.45 5.16 -5.23
N ALA A 60 -4.74 6.09 -4.30
CA ALA A 60 -5.45 5.74 -3.06
C ALA A 60 -6.89 5.27 -3.28
N LEU A 61 -7.62 5.90 -4.20
CA LEU A 61 -9.00 5.51 -4.52
C LEU A 61 -9.03 4.15 -5.24
N LEU A 62 -8.19 3.98 -6.25
CA LEU A 62 -8.04 2.70 -6.94
C LEU A 62 -7.70 1.59 -5.95
N MET A 63 -6.77 1.87 -5.04
CA MET A 63 -6.40 0.96 -3.99
C MET A 63 -7.58 0.58 -3.11
N ALA A 64 -8.34 1.53 -2.59
CA ALA A 64 -9.49 1.24 -1.75
C ALA A 64 -10.46 0.28 -2.47
N GLN A 65 -10.70 0.51 -3.76
CA GLN A 65 -11.52 -0.36 -4.59
C GLN A 65 -10.92 -1.78 -4.73
N LYS A 66 -9.62 -1.91 -5.05
CA LYS A 66 -8.98 -3.23 -5.24
C LYS A 66 -8.81 -3.98 -3.92
N ALA A 67 -8.50 -3.28 -2.83
CA ALA A 67 -8.36 -3.85 -1.50
C ALA A 67 -9.70 -4.43 -1.02
N GLU A 68 -10.81 -3.72 -1.24
CA GLU A 68 -12.15 -4.23 -0.95
C GLU A 68 -12.49 -5.47 -1.79
N GLN A 69 -12.12 -5.49 -3.08
CA GLN A 69 -12.32 -6.65 -3.95
C GLN A 69 -11.57 -7.88 -3.44
N VAL A 70 -10.31 -7.73 -3.03
CA VAL A 70 -9.49 -8.83 -2.50
C VAL A 70 -9.96 -9.26 -1.12
N TYR A 71 -10.38 -8.32 -0.27
CA TYR A 71 -10.92 -8.62 1.06
C TYR A 71 -12.13 -9.54 0.99
N LYS A 72 -13.08 -9.27 0.08
CA LYS A 72 -14.27 -10.12 -0.14
C LYS A 72 -13.93 -11.57 -0.52
N GLN A 73 -12.76 -11.80 -1.11
CA GLN A 73 -12.34 -13.10 -1.60
C GLN A 73 -11.41 -13.85 -0.64
N THR A 74 -10.69 -13.13 0.22
CA THR A 74 -9.56 -13.67 0.98
C THR A 74 -9.64 -13.38 2.48
N GLY A 75 -10.50 -12.46 2.92
CA GLY A 75 -10.53 -11.95 4.28
C GLY A 75 -9.34 -11.06 4.67
N SER A 76 -8.36 -10.85 3.77
CA SER A 76 -7.19 -10.02 4.03
C SER A 76 -7.46 -8.55 3.72
N ARG A 77 -7.11 -7.64 4.64
CA ARG A 77 -7.26 -6.19 4.47
C ARG A 77 -5.92 -5.55 4.12
N PHE A 78 -5.87 -4.81 3.01
CA PHE A 78 -4.66 -4.15 2.54
C PHE A 78 -4.76 -2.63 2.69
N VAL A 79 -3.65 -2.00 3.04
CA VAL A 79 -3.49 -0.55 3.09
C VAL A 79 -2.20 -0.16 2.38
N LEU A 80 -2.27 0.73 1.38
CA LEU A 80 -1.06 1.28 0.77
C LEU A 80 -0.55 2.45 1.58
N ALA A 81 0.73 2.37 1.93
CA ALA A 81 1.48 3.46 2.47
C ALA A 81 2.28 4.09 1.33
N GLN A 82 1.82 5.24 0.83
CA GLN A 82 2.44 5.92 -0.29
C GLN A 82 3.68 6.70 0.17
N HIS A 83 4.75 6.58 -0.59
CA HIS A 83 5.98 7.35 -0.49
C HIS A 83 6.17 8.14 -1.79
N PRO A 84 5.94 9.46 -1.79
CA PRO A 84 6.25 10.30 -2.93
C PRO A 84 7.78 10.35 -3.13
N ILE A 85 8.25 9.99 -4.32
CA ILE A 85 9.70 9.84 -4.60
C ILE A 85 10.47 11.15 -4.39
N GLN A 86 9.80 12.31 -4.50
CA GLN A 86 10.42 13.62 -4.30
C GLN A 86 10.18 14.19 -2.90
N ASP A 87 9.56 13.45 -1.97
CA ASP A 87 9.41 13.89 -0.58
C ASP A 87 10.72 13.72 0.19
N LEU A 88 11.37 14.86 0.49
CA LEU A 88 12.60 14.91 1.27
C LEU A 88 12.44 14.43 2.72
N SER A 89 11.19 14.35 3.21
CA SER A 89 10.88 13.88 4.56
C SER A 89 10.94 12.35 4.66
N ASN A 90 10.99 11.64 3.52
CA ASN A 90 11.05 10.19 3.44
C ASN A 90 9.91 9.49 4.21
N ARG A 91 8.73 10.11 4.24
CA ARG A 91 7.58 9.66 5.02
C ARG A 91 6.66 8.79 4.19
N LEU A 92 5.99 7.88 4.89
CA LEU A 92 4.91 7.08 4.35
C LEU A 92 3.58 7.71 4.74
N TYR A 93 2.64 7.77 3.80
CA TYR A 93 1.33 8.37 3.98
C TYR A 93 0.23 7.37 3.65
N ILE A 94 -0.78 7.28 4.52
CA ILE A 94 -1.98 6.47 4.29
C ILE A 94 -3.17 7.40 4.13
N TRP A 95 -4.01 7.13 3.13
CA TRP A 95 -5.30 7.81 3.00
C TRP A 95 -6.31 7.21 3.96
N THR A 96 -6.93 8.04 4.81
CA THR A 96 -7.89 7.59 5.83
C THR A 96 -9.36 7.74 5.42
N GLY A 97 -9.62 8.16 4.18
CA GLY A 97 -10.96 8.56 3.72
C GLY A 97 -11.23 10.06 3.88
N GLU A 98 -10.56 10.72 4.83
CA GLU A 98 -10.73 12.15 5.11
C GLU A 98 -9.43 12.95 4.89
N ALA A 99 -8.30 12.38 5.32
CA ALA A 99 -7.00 13.04 5.24
C ALA A 99 -5.86 12.02 5.04
N TRP A 100 -4.74 12.53 4.53
CA TRP A 100 -3.46 11.82 4.54
C TRP A 100 -2.89 11.83 5.95
N LYS A 101 -2.60 10.64 6.49
CA LYS A 101 -1.91 10.50 7.78
C LYS A 101 -0.51 9.93 7.57
N PRO A 102 0.52 10.56 8.14
CA PRO A 102 1.84 9.97 8.14
C PRO A 102 1.84 8.72 9.01
N VAL A 103 2.54 7.68 8.58
CA VAL A 103 2.70 6.45 9.35
C VAL A 103 4.17 6.12 9.54
N ALA A 104 4.49 5.62 10.73
CA ALA A 104 5.79 5.04 11.02
C ALA A 104 5.87 3.65 10.36
N GLY A 105 6.36 3.60 9.12
CA GLY A 105 6.73 2.35 8.47
C GLY A 105 8.23 2.10 8.52
N PRO A 106 8.70 0.94 8.04
CA PRO A 106 10.12 0.74 7.82
C PRO A 106 10.62 1.85 6.87
N ALA A 107 11.77 2.44 7.19
CA ALA A 107 12.37 3.45 6.31
C ALA A 107 12.60 2.82 4.92
N PRO A 108 12.14 3.45 3.83
CA PRO A 108 12.45 2.98 2.48
C PRO A 108 13.96 3.03 2.28
N THR A 109 14.56 1.87 2.05
CA THR A 109 15.93 1.79 1.55
C THR A 109 15.91 2.25 0.10
N GLY A 110 16.77 3.23 -0.21
CA GLY A 110 16.87 3.87 -1.52
C GLY A 110 17.05 2.89 -2.68
#